data_AF-A0A9D0J508-F1
#
_entry.id   AF-A0A9D0J508-F1
#
_cell.length_a   1.000
_cell.length_b   1.000
_cell.length_c   1.000
_cell.angle_alpha   90.00
_cell.angle_beta   90.00
_cell.angle_gamma   90.00
#
_symmetry.space_group_name_H-M   'P 1'
#
loop_
_entity.id
_entity.type
_entity.pdbx_description
1 polymer ?
#
loop_
_entity_poly.entity_id
_entity_poly.type
_entity_poly.pdbx_seq_one_letter_code
_entity_poly.pdbx_strand_id
1 'polypeptide(L)'
;MKHLIFLLLLVPFAGAASLQLSVSKPERTMTMGDKPLFESVLTNTGARPVGSVVLYISLVNLDKGSEHPVDLEDWSAQKAVHLDRLEGGLVSKEQWPMRLIQSGHYGLFVTAVTGEDSRPVTSEIVLFDIQPKKTVIPSRIWPVAGGVPLLLLFLMALLRFKRLRATGR
;
A
#
# COMPACT_ATOMS: atom_id res chain seq x y z
N MET A 1 -28.98 51.78 -46.10
CA MET A 1 -27.77 51.12 -45.56
C MET A 1 -28.15 50.55 -44.19
N LYS A 2 -28.32 49.24 -44.08
CA LYS A 2 -28.79 48.56 -42.85
C LYS A 2 -27.59 48.28 -41.94
N HIS A 3 -27.54 48.87 -40.75
CA HIS A 3 -26.55 48.55 -39.73
C HIS A 3 -26.89 47.22 -39.07
N LEU A 4 -26.08 46.19 -39.32
CA LEU A 4 -26.18 44.89 -38.68
C LEU A 4 -25.40 44.96 -37.36
N ILE A 5 -26.11 45.02 -36.24
CA ILE A 5 -25.53 44.95 -34.89
C ILE A 5 -25.24 43.49 -34.58
N PHE A 6 -23.96 43.15 -34.37
CA PHE A 6 -23.52 41.83 -33.95
C PHE A 6 -23.59 41.77 -32.41
N LEU A 7 -24.62 41.10 -31.87
CA LEU A 7 -24.72 40.83 -30.44
C LEU A 7 -23.75 39.69 -30.10
N LEU A 8 -22.59 40.04 -29.53
CA LEU A 8 -21.62 39.07 -29.04
C LEU A 8 -22.17 38.45 -27.74
N LEU A 9 -22.81 37.29 -27.83
CA LEU A 9 -23.14 36.47 -26.66
C LEU A 9 -21.82 35.97 -26.05
N LEU A 10 -21.44 36.53 -24.91
CA LEU A 10 -20.42 35.93 -24.04
C LEU A 10 -21.02 34.63 -23.51
N VAL A 11 -20.66 33.50 -24.12
CA VAL A 11 -20.88 32.19 -23.52
C VAL A 11 -19.83 32.07 -22.41
N PRO A 12 -20.21 31.99 -21.11
CA PRO A 12 -19.24 31.71 -20.08
C PRO A 12 -18.65 30.33 -20.38
N PHE A 13 -17.37 30.29 -20.73
CA PHE A 13 -16.65 29.03 -20.87
C PHE A 13 -16.66 28.37 -19.50
N ALA A 14 -17.47 27.34 -19.37
CA ALA A 14 -17.50 26.46 -18.22
C ALA A 14 -16.14 25.76 -18.12
N GLY A 15 -15.19 26.34 -17.39
CA GLY A 15 -13.93 25.68 -17.09
C GLY A 15 -14.20 24.34 -16.41
N ALA A 16 -13.67 23.26 -16.98
CA ALA A 16 -13.72 21.93 -16.38
C ALA A 16 -13.09 21.97 -14.99
N ALA A 17 -13.66 21.20 -14.05
CA ALA A 17 -13.02 21.02 -12.75
C ALA A 17 -11.61 20.47 -12.96
N SER A 18 -10.62 21.17 -12.41
CA SER A 18 -9.22 20.77 -12.49
C SER A 18 -8.85 20.20 -11.12
N LEU A 19 -8.76 18.89 -11.02
CA LEU A 19 -8.33 18.22 -9.79
C LEU A 19 -6.82 17.96 -9.87
N GLN A 20 -6.14 18.19 -8.75
CA GLN A 20 -4.74 17.85 -8.55
C GLN A 20 -4.62 16.94 -7.34
N LEU A 21 -3.85 15.87 -7.47
CA LEU A 21 -3.72 14.86 -6.43
C LEU A 21 -2.24 14.58 -6.18
N SER A 22 -1.84 14.63 -4.92
CA SER A 22 -0.50 14.23 -4.48
C SER A 22 -0.58 13.23 -3.35
N VAL A 23 0.47 12.44 -3.18
CA VAL A 23 0.61 11.48 -2.09
C VAL A 23 2.03 11.57 -1.53
N SER A 24 2.16 11.36 -0.23
CA SER A 24 3.43 11.38 0.49
C SER A 24 3.57 10.17 1.40
N LYS A 25 4.81 9.70 1.53
CA LYS A 25 5.21 8.66 2.49
C LYS A 25 5.81 9.27 3.75
N PRO A 26 5.81 8.56 4.88
CA PRO A 26 6.50 9.01 6.07
C PRO A 26 8.03 9.01 5.87
N GLU A 27 8.69 10.00 6.49
CA GLU A 27 10.15 10.19 6.44
C GLU A 27 10.89 9.28 7.44
N ARG A 28 10.71 7.97 7.28
CA ARG A 28 11.42 6.97 8.09
C ARG A 28 11.67 5.69 7.31
N THR A 29 12.66 4.92 7.75
CA THR A 29 12.85 3.55 7.24
C THR A 29 11.63 2.70 7.61
N MET A 30 11.15 1.96 6.63
CA MET A 30 10.00 1.06 6.75
C MET A 30 10.49 -0.38 6.88
N THR A 31 9.96 -1.11 7.86
CA THR A 31 10.29 -2.53 8.08
C THR A 31 9.03 -3.37 8.06
N MET A 32 9.12 -4.64 7.65
CA MET A 32 8.02 -5.59 7.77
C MET A 32 7.42 -5.58 9.19
N GLY A 33 6.10 -5.53 9.24
CA GLY A 33 5.29 -5.43 10.46
C GLY A 33 4.98 -4.01 10.89
N ASP A 34 5.61 -2.99 10.30
CA ASP A 34 5.28 -1.60 10.55
C ASP A 34 3.87 -1.26 10.05
N LYS A 35 3.29 -0.24 10.69
CA LYS A 35 2.00 0.34 10.28
C LYS A 35 2.13 1.82 9.89
N PRO A 36 2.82 2.15 8.78
CA PRO A 36 2.99 3.53 8.36
C PRO A 36 1.66 4.16 7.94
N LEU A 37 1.66 5.49 7.97
CA LEU A 37 0.57 6.32 7.49
C LEU A 37 1.04 7.06 6.24
N PHE A 38 0.39 6.81 5.11
CA PHE A 38 0.56 7.62 3.91
C PHE A 38 -0.51 8.71 3.90
N GLU A 39 -0.19 9.85 3.31
CA GLU A 39 -1.13 10.99 3.25
C GLU A 39 -1.32 11.39 1.80
N SER A 40 -2.55 11.69 1.41
CA SER A 40 -2.84 12.26 0.09
C SER A 40 -3.56 13.58 0.22
N VAL A 41 -3.27 14.49 -0.72
CA VAL A 41 -3.87 15.81 -0.80
C VAL A 41 -4.56 15.94 -2.15
N LEU A 42 -5.88 16.06 -2.14
CA LEU A 42 -6.69 16.34 -3.31
C LEU A 42 -7.11 17.81 -3.31
N THR A 43 -6.71 18.54 -4.34
CA THR A 43 -7.04 19.96 -4.51
C THR A 43 -7.96 20.14 -5.70
N ASN A 44 -9.07 20.85 -5.51
CA ASN A 44 -9.88 21.36 -6.62
C ASN A 44 -9.37 22.75 -7.00
N THR A 45 -8.61 22.85 -8.09
CA THR A 45 -8.10 24.13 -8.61
C THR A 45 -9.11 24.84 -9.51
N GLY A 46 -10.25 24.22 -9.79
CA GLY A 46 -11.37 24.84 -10.50
C GLY A 46 -12.21 25.77 -9.62
N ALA A 47 -13.01 26.62 -10.27
CA ALA A 47 -13.94 27.52 -9.58
C ALA A 47 -15.28 26.86 -9.22
N ARG A 48 -15.54 25.64 -9.68
CA ARG A 48 -16.81 24.92 -9.48
C ARG A 48 -16.63 23.78 -8.49
N PRO A 49 -17.64 23.49 -7.66
CA PRO A 49 -17.64 22.29 -6.84
C PRO A 49 -17.62 21.04 -7.71
N VAL A 50 -16.97 19.99 -7.22
CA VAL A 50 -17.00 18.64 -7.79
C VAL A 50 -17.76 17.74 -6.82
N GLY A 51 -18.79 17.07 -7.31
CA GLY A 51 -19.55 16.09 -6.52
C GLY A 51 -19.00 14.67 -6.64
N SER A 52 -19.31 13.85 -5.62
CA SER A 52 -19.14 12.38 -5.65
C SER A 52 -17.74 11.93 -6.08
N VAL A 53 -16.72 12.40 -5.35
CA VAL A 53 -15.34 11.99 -5.59
C VAL A 53 -15.06 10.71 -4.81
N VAL A 54 -14.56 9.69 -5.50
CA VAL A 54 -14.04 8.47 -4.88
C VAL A 54 -12.52 8.50 -5.02
N LEU A 55 -11.82 8.55 -3.89
CA LEU A 55 -10.38 8.31 -3.84
C LEU A 55 -10.15 6.85 -3.50
N TYR A 56 -9.21 6.19 -4.18
CA TYR A 56 -8.75 4.87 -3.80
C TYR A 56 -7.24 4.75 -3.95
N ILE A 57 -6.65 3.95 -3.06
CA ILE A 57 -5.22 3.70 -3.03
C ILE A 57 -4.89 2.47 -3.86
N SER A 58 -3.72 2.49 -4.51
CA SER A 58 -3.15 1.36 -5.24
C SER A 58 -1.71 1.13 -4.81
N LEU A 59 -1.31 -0.13 -4.78
CA LEU A 59 0.04 -0.56 -4.43
C LEU A 59 0.53 -1.55 -5.49
N VAL A 60 1.77 -1.40 -5.92
CA VAL A 60 2.41 -2.28 -6.90
C VAL A 60 3.76 -2.74 -6.36
N ASN A 61 4.03 -4.05 -6.47
CA ASN A 61 5.35 -4.60 -6.25
C ASN A 61 6.19 -4.35 -7.50
N LEU A 62 7.40 -3.84 -7.32
CA LEU A 62 8.34 -3.47 -8.38
C LEU A 62 9.62 -4.31 -8.35
N ASP A 63 9.70 -5.31 -7.46
CA ASP A 63 10.80 -6.26 -7.43
C ASP A 63 10.82 -7.09 -8.71
N LYS A 64 12.02 -7.25 -9.27
CA LYS A 64 12.22 -7.98 -10.52
C LYS A 64 11.74 -9.44 -10.41
N GLY A 65 10.86 -9.88 -11.30
CA GLY A 65 10.27 -11.21 -11.30
C GLY A 65 9.09 -11.38 -10.33
N SER A 66 8.65 -10.29 -9.72
CA SER A 66 7.47 -10.23 -8.85
C SER A 66 6.72 -8.91 -9.07
N GLU A 67 6.75 -8.37 -10.29
CA GLU A 67 6.06 -7.14 -10.64
C GLU A 67 4.56 -7.39 -10.79
N HIS A 68 3.77 -7.00 -9.79
CA HIS A 68 2.31 -7.18 -9.83
C HIS A 68 1.58 -6.17 -8.93
N PRO A 69 0.33 -5.81 -9.26
CA PRO A 69 -0.55 -5.12 -8.33
C PRO A 69 -0.72 -5.93 -7.06
N VAL A 70 -0.63 -5.27 -5.91
CA VAL A 70 -0.78 -5.91 -4.61
C VAL A 70 -2.24 -5.82 -4.18
N ASP A 71 -2.81 -6.94 -3.78
CA ASP A 71 -4.12 -6.93 -3.12
C ASP A 71 -4.01 -6.28 -1.75
N LEU A 72 -4.88 -5.30 -1.50
CA LEU A 72 -4.89 -4.50 -0.29
C LEU A 72 -5.62 -5.14 0.88
N GLU A 73 -6.24 -6.32 0.70
CA GLU A 73 -7.05 -6.99 1.73
C GLU A 73 -6.35 -7.11 3.09
N ASP A 74 -5.08 -7.49 3.09
CA ASP A 74 -4.28 -7.56 4.31
C ASP A 74 -3.43 -6.29 4.57
N TRP A 75 -3.22 -5.45 3.54
CA TRP A 75 -2.32 -4.30 3.58
C TRP A 75 -2.99 -3.01 4.06
N SER A 76 -4.28 -2.82 3.83
CA SER A 76 -5.01 -1.62 4.27
C SER A 76 -6.43 -1.94 4.67
N ALA A 77 -6.84 -1.41 5.83
CA ALA A 77 -8.25 -1.43 6.23
C ALA A 77 -9.10 -0.42 5.41
N GLN A 78 -8.47 0.63 4.89
CA GLN A 78 -9.13 1.71 4.15
C GLN A 78 -8.59 1.73 2.72
N LYS A 79 -9.36 1.14 1.80
CA LYS A 79 -9.00 1.03 0.37
C LYS A 79 -9.52 2.19 -0.46
N ALA A 80 -10.61 2.82 -0.01
CA ALA A 80 -11.23 3.95 -0.66
C ALA A 80 -11.87 4.93 0.33
N VAL A 81 -12.00 6.18 -0.10
CA VAL A 81 -12.70 7.27 0.59
C VAL A 81 -13.70 7.89 -0.37
N HIS A 82 -14.91 8.16 0.12
CA HIS A 82 -15.91 8.90 -0.62
C HIS A 82 -16.01 10.33 -0.08
N LEU A 83 -15.98 11.31 -0.98
CA LEU A 83 -16.27 12.71 -0.69
C LEU A 83 -17.53 13.09 -1.45
N ASP A 84 -18.58 13.45 -0.72
CA ASP A 84 -19.84 13.86 -1.33
C ASP A 84 -19.64 15.09 -2.23
N ARG A 85 -18.77 16.01 -1.80
CA ARG A 85 -18.49 17.26 -2.50
C ARG A 85 -17.14 17.86 -2.12
N LEU A 86 -16.46 18.45 -3.10
CA LEU A 86 -15.27 19.27 -2.92
C LEU A 86 -15.46 20.62 -3.61
N GLU A 87 -15.62 21.69 -2.83
CA GLU A 87 -15.80 23.04 -3.35
C GLU A 87 -14.58 23.54 -4.13
N GLY A 88 -14.80 24.49 -5.04
CA GLY A 88 -13.74 25.11 -5.82
C GLY A 88 -12.70 25.82 -4.94
N GLY A 89 -11.42 25.61 -5.22
CA GLY A 89 -10.31 26.15 -4.43
C GLY A 89 -10.03 25.44 -3.10
N LEU A 90 -10.84 24.43 -2.72
CA LEU A 90 -10.64 23.68 -1.48
C LEU A 90 -9.81 22.41 -1.68
N VAL A 91 -9.36 21.88 -0.53
CA VAL A 91 -8.46 20.74 -0.42
C VAL A 91 -9.05 19.70 0.52
N SER A 92 -9.01 18.42 0.13
CA SER A 92 -9.21 17.28 1.03
C SER A 92 -7.89 16.62 1.37
N LYS A 93 -7.73 16.18 2.61
CA LYS A 93 -6.56 15.44 3.08
C LYS A 93 -7.02 14.09 3.59
N GLU A 94 -6.51 13.03 2.97
CA GLU A 94 -6.83 11.66 3.35
C GLU A 94 -5.61 10.94 3.89
N GLN A 95 -5.88 10.05 4.83
CA GLN A 95 -4.87 9.22 5.48
C GLN A 95 -5.08 7.76 5.08
N TRP A 96 -3.99 7.08 4.79
CA TRP A 96 -3.98 5.69 4.33
C TRP A 96 -3.09 4.87 5.26
N PRO A 97 -3.66 4.31 6.35
CA PRO A 97 -2.93 3.42 7.24
C PRO A 97 -2.62 2.11 6.52
N MET A 98 -1.34 1.79 6.38
CA MET A 98 -0.87 0.58 5.70
C MET A 98 -0.25 -0.38 6.71
N ARG A 99 -0.33 -1.68 6.46
CA ARG A 99 0.40 -2.74 7.18
C ARG A 99 1.41 -3.35 6.23
N LEU A 100 2.69 -3.26 6.57
CA LEU A 100 3.76 -3.75 5.72
C LEU A 100 3.97 -5.25 5.96
N ILE A 101 3.47 -6.09 5.06
CA ILE A 101 3.44 -7.55 5.28
C ILE A 101 4.64 -8.23 4.65
N GLN A 102 5.17 -7.69 3.55
CA GLN A 102 6.26 -8.29 2.80
C GLN A 102 7.36 -7.26 2.53
N SER A 103 8.62 -7.68 2.63
CA SER A 103 9.76 -6.86 2.23
C SER A 103 9.85 -6.75 0.71
N GLY A 104 10.41 -5.65 0.19
CA GLY A 104 10.57 -5.42 -1.24
C GLY A 104 10.54 -3.95 -1.63
N HIS A 105 10.64 -3.69 -2.92
CA HIS A 105 10.48 -2.37 -3.53
C HIS A 105 9.05 -2.18 -4.03
N TYR A 106 8.39 -1.10 -3.59
CA TYR A 106 6.99 -0.85 -3.89
C TYR A 106 6.76 0.56 -4.42
N GLY A 107 5.72 0.69 -5.24
CA GLY A 107 5.15 1.97 -5.64
C GLY A 107 3.71 2.11 -5.15
N LEU A 108 3.37 3.27 -4.59
CA LEU A 108 2.03 3.59 -4.12
C LEU A 108 1.53 4.86 -4.78
N PHE A 109 0.29 4.85 -5.21
CA PHE A 109 -0.39 6.01 -5.77
C PHE A 109 -1.86 6.01 -5.37
N VAL A 110 -2.48 7.18 -5.43
CA VAL A 110 -3.91 7.35 -5.19
C VAL A 110 -4.56 7.82 -6.48
N THR A 111 -5.76 7.34 -6.75
CA THR A 111 -6.57 7.77 -7.89
C THR A 111 -7.89 8.33 -7.38
N ALA A 112 -8.27 9.48 -7.92
CA ALA A 112 -9.57 10.10 -7.74
C ALA A 112 -10.42 9.87 -9.01
N VAL A 113 -11.64 9.41 -8.82
CA VAL A 113 -12.67 9.28 -9.85
C VAL A 113 -13.86 10.13 -9.43
N THR A 114 -14.49 10.80 -10.39
CA THR A 114 -15.69 11.61 -10.16
C THR A 114 -16.85 11.01 -10.96
N GLY A 115 -18.09 11.28 -10.54
CA GLY A 115 -19.27 10.90 -11.33
C GLY A 115 -19.48 11.78 -12.57
N GLU A 116 -18.79 12.92 -12.67
CA GLU A 116 -19.01 13.95 -13.69
C GLU A 116 -17.98 13.88 -14.84
N ASP A 117 -16.81 13.30 -14.59
CA ASP A 117 -15.74 13.14 -15.57
C ASP A 117 -15.43 11.65 -15.79
N SER A 118 -15.15 11.31 -17.05
CA SER A 118 -14.75 9.96 -17.47
C SER A 118 -13.25 9.71 -17.32
N ARG A 119 -12.47 10.73 -16.93
CA ARG A 119 -11.02 10.63 -16.76
C ARG A 119 -10.65 10.59 -15.27
N PRO A 120 -10.00 9.51 -14.80
CA PRO A 120 -9.44 9.48 -13.45
C PRO A 120 -8.27 10.47 -13.34
N VAL A 121 -8.11 11.04 -12.14
CA VAL A 121 -6.94 11.84 -11.76
C VAL A 121 -6.08 11.02 -10.82
N THR A 122 -4.83 10.77 -11.19
CA THR A 122 -3.92 9.93 -10.41
C THR A 122 -2.75 10.76 -9.90
N SER A 123 -2.31 10.47 -8.67
CA SER A 123 -1.10 11.07 -8.12
C SER A 123 0.16 10.60 -8.85
N GLU A 124 1.27 11.29 -8.63
CA GLU A 124 2.58 10.67 -8.87
C GLU A 124 2.75 9.43 -7.98
N ILE A 125 3.59 8.50 -8.45
CA ILE A 125 3.90 7.29 -7.70
C ILE A 125 4.96 7.59 -6.64
N VAL A 126 4.69 7.19 -5.40
CA VAL A 126 5.66 7.25 -4.32
C VAL A 126 6.34 5.89 -4.19
N LEU A 127 7.64 5.89 -4.45
CA LEU A 127 8.49 4.71 -4.34
C LEU A 127 9.06 4.56 -2.93
N PHE A 128 9.06 3.35 -2.40
CA PHE A 128 9.61 3.03 -1.08
C PHE A 128 10.04 1.57 -0.94
N ASP A 129 10.97 1.35 -0.02
CA ASP A 129 11.51 0.03 0.29
C ASP A 129 11.05 -0.44 1.66
N ILE A 130 10.65 -1.71 1.75
CA ILE A 130 10.28 -2.37 2.99
C ILE A 130 11.40 -3.33 3.38
N GLN A 131 12.06 -3.05 4.50
CA GLN A 131 13.15 -3.88 5.01
C GLN A 131 12.62 -5.17 5.63
N PRO A 132 13.33 -6.31 5.47
CA PRO A 132 12.94 -7.56 6.09
C PRO A 132 13.13 -7.49 7.61
N LYS A 133 12.15 -8.03 8.35
CA LYS A 133 12.27 -8.23 9.79
C LYS A 133 12.81 -9.63 10.08
N LYS A 134 13.98 -9.72 10.72
CA LYS A 134 14.51 -11.01 11.19
C LYS A 134 13.63 -11.53 12.34
N THR A 135 12.70 -12.41 12.02
CA THR A 135 11.84 -13.08 13.01
C THR A 135 12.48 -14.35 13.58
N VAL A 136 13.43 -14.93 12.86
CA VAL A 136 14.09 -16.18 13.24
C VAL A 136 15.57 -15.93 13.57
N ILE A 137 15.98 -16.30 14.78
CA ILE A 137 17.38 -16.26 15.22
C ILE A 137 17.89 -17.70 15.24
N PRO A 138 18.76 -18.11 14.29
CA PRO A 138 19.21 -19.50 14.18
C PRO A 138 19.80 -20.05 15.48
N SER A 139 20.54 -19.24 16.24
CA SER A 139 21.16 -19.67 17.51
C SER A 139 20.15 -20.13 18.57
N ARG A 140 18.88 -19.69 18.51
CA ARG A 140 17.81 -20.18 19.39
C ARG A 140 17.17 -21.48 18.91
N ILE A 141 17.35 -21.84 17.64
CA ILE A 141 16.70 -23.00 17.01
C ILE A 141 17.61 -24.22 17.02
N TRP A 142 18.91 -24.05 16.74
CA TRP A 142 19.86 -25.18 16.65
C TRP A 142 19.87 -26.13 17.85
N PRO A 143 19.80 -25.64 19.12
CA PRO A 143 19.74 -26.54 20.27
C PRO A 143 18.50 -27.44 20.28
N VAL A 144 17.37 -26.94 19.79
CA VAL A 144 16.12 -27.73 19.72
C VAL A 144 16.13 -28.62 18.48
N ALA A 145 16.41 -28.04 17.31
CA ALA A 145 16.36 -28.73 16.02
C ALA A 145 17.42 -29.84 15.90
N GLY A 146 18.63 -29.63 16.45
CA GLY A 146 19.69 -30.64 16.46
C GLY A 146 19.78 -31.42 17.77
N GLY A 147 19.61 -30.73 18.90
CA GLY A 147 19.80 -31.37 20.21
C GLY A 147 18.73 -32.40 20.54
N VAL A 148 17.46 -32.18 20.19
CA VAL A 148 16.40 -33.17 20.45
C VAL A 148 16.61 -34.46 19.63
N PRO A 149 16.82 -34.42 18.30
CA PRO A 149 17.12 -35.64 17.54
C PRO A 149 18.38 -36.36 18.02
N LEU A 150 19.46 -35.64 18.32
CA LEU A 150 20.70 -36.24 18.82
C LEU A 150 20.51 -36.89 20.19
N LEU A 151 19.75 -36.26 21.09
CA LEU A 151 19.43 -36.84 22.40
C LEU A 151 18.61 -38.12 22.27
N LEU A 152 17.61 -38.13 21.37
CA LEU A 152 16.80 -39.32 21.09
C LEU A 152 17.65 -40.46 20.52
N LEU A 153 18.50 -40.18 19.52
CA LEU A 153 19.43 -41.16 18.95
C LEU A 153 20.40 -41.71 19.99
N PHE A 154 20.92 -40.84 20.86
CA PHE A 154 21.80 -41.22 21.96
C PHE A 154 21.08 -42.14 22.98
N LEU A 155 19.85 -41.80 23.37
CA LEU A 155 19.04 -42.65 24.25
C LEU A 155 18.76 -44.02 23.62
N MET A 156 18.39 -44.05 22.34
CA MET A 156 18.15 -45.29 21.60
C MET A 156 19.40 -46.17 21.53
N ALA A 157 20.56 -45.57 21.26
CA ALA A 157 21.84 -46.28 21.25
C ALA A 157 22.14 -46.88 22.64
N LEU A 158 22.01 -46.10 23.71
CA LEU A 158 22.21 -46.57 25.09
C LEU A 158 21.29 -47.74 25.45
N LEU A 159 20.00 -47.64 25.11
CA LEU A 159 19.02 -48.70 25.37
C LEU A 159 19.35 -49.97 24.58
N ARG A 160 19.80 -49.84 23.33
CA ARG A 160 20.25 -50.96 22.50
C ARG A 160 21.49 -51.64 23.10
N PHE A 161 22.49 -50.87 23.52
CA PHE A 161 23.69 -51.39 24.17
C PHE A 161 23.38 -52.13 25.48
N LYS A 162 22.46 -51.60 26.29
CA LYS A 162 22.02 -52.27 27.53
C LYS A 162 21.30 -53.58 27.25
N ARG A 163 20.40 -53.63 26.26
CA ARG A 163 19.74 -54.88 25.85
C ARG A 163 20.73 -55.92 25.37
N LEU A 164 21.67 -55.54 24.49
CA LEU A 164 22.69 -56.46 23.99
C LEU A 164 23.55 -57.07 25.12
N ARG A 165 23.86 -56.28 26.16
CA ARG A 165 24.57 -56.77 27.36
C ARG A 165 23.72 -57.63 28.30
N ALA A 166 22.39 -57.47 28.30
CA ALA A 166 21.49 -58.24 29.14
C ALA A 166 21.07 -59.58 28.52
N THR A 167 21.14 -59.72 27.19
CA THR A 167 20.69 -60.92 26.46
C THR A 167 21.81 -61.89 26.07
N GLY A 168 23.09 -61.54 26.23
CA GLY A 168 24.23 -62.50 26.21
C GLY A 168 24.66 -62.81 27.65
N ARG A 169 24.92 -64.06 28.11
CA ARG A 169 25.54 -65.23 27.45
C ARG A 169 26.77 -64.89 26.64
#